data_AF-A0A351WHI4-F1
#
_entry.id   AF-A0A351WHI4-F1
#
_cell.length_a   1.000
_cell.length_b   1.000
_cell.length_c   1.000
_cell.angle_alpha   90.00
_cell.angle_beta   90.00
_cell.angle_gamma   90.00
#
_symmetry.space_group_name_H-M   'P 1'
#
loop_
_entity.id
_entity.type
_entity.pdbx_description
1 polymer ?
#
loop_
_entity_poly.entity_id
_entity_poly.type
_entity_poly.pdbx_seq_one_letter_code
_entity_poly.pdbx_strand_id
1 'polypeptide(L)'
;MKDITSEFLQALLNASDERKQRALKALHGDDQPLKPVTIEPYHTQREIAKLLKINPSTLWRWKIPYHQWGGSRRYLFSEVQAYLESARFRRQQSLLQSKEVR
;
A
#
# COMPACT_ATOMS: atom_id res chain seq x y z
N MET A 1 36.48 19.45 -17.62
CA MET A 1 35.62 18.51 -16.86
C MET A 1 35.92 17.13 -17.41
N LYS A 2 36.23 16.14 -16.56
CA LYS A 2 36.42 14.78 -17.06
C LYS A 2 35.06 14.26 -17.53
N ASP A 3 35.01 13.74 -18.74
CA ASP A 3 33.78 13.21 -19.31
C ASP A 3 33.36 11.98 -18.50
N ILE A 4 32.28 12.12 -17.73
CA ILE A 4 31.72 11.10 -16.82
C ILE A 4 31.50 9.77 -17.57
N THR A 5 31.19 9.85 -18.86
CA THR A 5 31.04 8.71 -19.77
C THR A 5 32.33 7.92 -19.95
N SER A 6 33.47 8.59 -20.07
CA SER A 6 34.79 7.95 -20.23
C SER A 6 35.22 7.22 -18.97
N GLU A 7 34.97 7.80 -17.80
CA GLU A 7 35.26 7.20 -16.50
C GLU A 7 34.37 5.98 -16.22
N PHE A 8 33.10 6.05 -16.60
CA PHE A 8 32.17 4.93 -16.50
C PHE A 8 32.56 3.76 -17.40
N LEU A 9 32.98 4.03 -18.65
CA LEU A 9 33.45 3.01 -19.57
C LEU A 9 34.74 2.33 -19.08
N GLN A 10 35.68 3.10 -18.54
CA GLN A 10 36.90 2.53 -17.93
C GLN A 10 36.57 1.67 -16.72
N ALA A 11 35.63 2.10 -15.87
CA ALA A 11 35.18 1.31 -14.72
C ALA A 11 34.48 0.00 -15.14
N LEU A 12 33.72 0.02 -16.24
CA LEU A 12 33.08 -1.19 -16.80
C LEU A 12 34.12 -2.15 -17.40
N LEU A 13 35.11 -1.64 -18.13
CA LEU A 13 36.15 -2.48 -18.74
C LEU A 13 37.03 -3.16 -17.67
N ASN A 14 37.32 -2.45 -16.58
CA ASN A 14 38.16 -2.95 -15.48
C ASN A 14 37.40 -3.84 -14.48
N ALA A 15 36.07 -3.90 -14.54
CA ALA A 15 35.29 -4.75 -13.65
C ALA A 15 35.37 -6.22 -14.06
N SER A 16 35.42 -7.12 -13.07
CA SER A 16 35.34 -8.56 -13.30
C SER A 16 33.96 -8.96 -13.86
N ASP A 17 33.92 -10.07 -14.59
CA ASP A 17 32.69 -10.54 -15.23
C ASP A 17 31.61 -10.92 -14.21
N GLU A 18 32.00 -11.42 -13.03
CA GLU A 18 31.06 -11.66 -11.92
C GLU A 18 30.38 -10.37 -11.45
N ARG A 19 31.12 -9.26 -11.41
CA ARG A 19 30.59 -7.95 -10.97
C ARG A 19 29.65 -7.38 -12.01
N LYS A 20 29.95 -7.56 -13.30
CA LYS A 20 29.07 -7.17 -14.42
C LYS A 20 27.77 -7.99 -14.38
N GLN A 21 27.86 -9.30 -14.17
CA GLN A 21 26.70 -10.17 -14.07
C GLN A 21 25.79 -9.81 -12.88
N ARG A 22 26.35 -9.50 -11.71
CA ARG A 22 25.56 -9.01 -10.56
C ARG A 22 24.90 -7.66 -10.85
N ALA A 23 25.62 -6.72 -11.45
CA ALA A 23 25.05 -5.43 -11.84
C ALA A 23 23.90 -5.60 -12.84
N LEU A 24 24.03 -6.51 -13.81
CA LEU A 24 22.95 -6.85 -14.74
C LEU A 24 21.74 -7.45 -14.01
N LYS A 25 21.93 -8.40 -13.09
CA LYS A 25 20.85 -8.97 -12.28
C LYS A 25 20.13 -7.91 -11.44
N ALA A 26 20.87 -7.00 -10.83
CA ALA A 26 20.32 -5.88 -10.08
C ALA A 26 19.49 -4.93 -10.97
N LEU A 27 19.94 -4.66 -12.21
CA LEU A 27 19.20 -3.83 -13.18
C LEU A 27 17.94 -4.52 -13.70
N HIS A 28 17.99 -5.84 -13.92
CA HIS A 28 16.83 -6.65 -14.28
C HIS A 28 15.81 -6.80 -13.14
N GLY A 29 16.23 -6.57 -11.89
CA GLY A 29 15.40 -6.75 -10.70
C GLY A 29 15.42 -8.19 -10.16
N ASP A 30 16.24 -9.08 -10.74
CA ASP A 30 16.37 -10.49 -10.35
C ASP A 30 17.08 -10.67 -9.00
N ASP A 31 17.86 -9.67 -8.56
CA ASP A 31 18.49 -9.66 -7.24
C ASP A 31 17.53 -9.24 -6.11
N GLN A 32 16.29 -8.84 -6.43
CA GLN A 32 15.29 -8.65 -5.39
C GLN A 32 14.72 -10.01 -4.99
N PRO A 33 14.80 -10.40 -3.71
CA PRO A 33 14.08 -11.59 -3.27
C PRO A 33 12.61 -11.37 -3.60
N LEU A 34 12.02 -12.33 -4.32
CA LEU A 34 10.58 -12.35 -4.61
C LEU A 34 9.85 -12.09 -3.28
N LYS A 35 9.24 -10.91 -3.12
CA LYS A 35 8.42 -10.65 -1.94
C LYS A 35 7.34 -11.72 -1.93
N PRO A 36 7.20 -12.52 -0.85
CA PRO A 36 6.12 -13.47 -0.79
C PRO A 36 4.81 -12.72 -0.99
N VAL A 37 3.97 -13.21 -1.90
CA VAL A 37 2.63 -12.67 -2.11
C VAL A 37 1.83 -13.01 -0.84
N THR A 38 1.89 -12.11 0.14
CA THR A 38 1.07 -12.23 1.34
C THR A 38 -0.33 -11.81 0.97
N ILE A 39 -1.23 -12.80 0.84
CA ILE A 39 -2.65 -12.55 0.65
C ILE A 39 -3.17 -11.90 1.93
N GLU A 40 -3.70 -10.70 1.80
CA GLU A 40 -4.26 -9.98 2.94
C GLU A 40 -5.54 -10.70 3.42
N PRO A 41 -5.67 -11.00 4.73
CA PRO A 41 -6.85 -11.66 5.25
C PRO A 41 -8.05 -10.71 5.28
N TYR A 42 -9.22 -11.28 5.03
CA TYR A 42 -10.48 -10.56 5.22
C TYR A 42 -10.82 -10.45 6.70
N HIS A 43 -11.18 -9.24 7.12
CA HIS A 43 -11.57 -8.94 8.49
C HIS A 43 -13.08 -8.75 8.65
N THR A 44 -13.56 -9.02 9.85
CA THR A 44 -14.92 -8.65 10.27
C THR A 44 -15.01 -7.17 10.68
N GLN A 45 -16.21 -6.61 10.73
CA GLN A 45 -16.41 -5.24 11.21
C GLN A 45 -15.87 -5.04 12.65
N ARG A 46 -15.99 -6.07 13.50
CA ARG A 46 -15.48 -6.02 14.88
C ARG A 46 -13.95 -5.99 14.93
N GLU A 47 -13.29 -6.72 14.04
CA GLU A 47 -11.82 -6.72 13.94
C GLU A 47 -11.30 -5.39 13.42
N ILE A 48 -11.87 -4.84 12.34
CA ILE A 48 -11.50 -3.51 11.84
C ILE A 48 -11.69 -2.44 12.91
N ALA A 49 -12.81 -2.49 13.65
CA ALA A 49 -13.07 -1.56 14.74
C ALA A 49 -11.98 -1.61 15.83
N LYS A 50 -11.53 -2.82 16.19
CA LYS A 50 -10.43 -3.03 17.14
C LYS A 50 -9.10 -2.51 16.59
N LEU A 51 -8.77 -2.81 15.33
CA LEU A 51 -7.54 -2.35 14.68
C LEU A 51 -7.46 -0.82 14.62
N LEU A 52 -8.57 -0.17 14.30
CA LEU A 52 -8.68 1.29 14.22
C LEU A 52 -8.96 1.97 15.58
N LYS A 53 -9.14 1.19 16.66
CA LYS A 53 -9.49 1.68 18.01
C LYS A 53 -10.72 2.60 18.04
N ILE A 54 -11.78 2.22 17.30
CA ILE A 54 -13.04 2.96 17.25
C ILE A 54 -14.25 2.06 17.50
N ASN A 55 -15.40 2.67 17.78
CA ASN A 55 -16.65 1.93 17.94
C ASN A 55 -17.12 1.36 16.59
N PRO A 56 -17.58 0.08 16.52
CA PRO A 56 -18.13 -0.50 15.29
C PRO A 56 -19.24 0.32 14.64
N SER A 57 -20.05 1.02 15.41
CA SER A 57 -21.11 1.92 14.91
C SER A 57 -20.55 3.10 14.11
N THR A 58 -19.36 3.58 14.47
CA THR A 58 -18.65 4.65 13.75
C THR A 58 -18.28 4.21 12.34
N LEU A 59 -17.80 2.97 12.18
CA LEU A 59 -17.49 2.40 10.85
C LEU A 59 -18.70 2.43 9.91
N TRP A 60 -19.89 2.14 10.45
CA TRP A 60 -21.13 2.14 9.68
C TRP A 60 -21.53 3.55 9.23
N ARG A 61 -21.40 4.56 10.12
CA ARG A 61 -21.65 5.98 9.79
C ARG A 61 -20.70 6.49 8.71
N TRP A 62 -19.45 6.02 8.72
CA TRP A 62 -18.41 6.40 7.77
C TRP A 62 -18.55 5.76 6.39
N LYS A 63 -19.47 4.80 6.19
CA LYS A 63 -19.72 4.12 4.91
C LYS A 63 -18.44 3.52 4.30
N ILE A 64 -17.66 2.84 5.12
CA ILE A 64 -16.41 2.20 4.74
C ILE A 64 -16.65 1.12 3.66
N PRO A 65 -15.76 1.00 2.65
CA PRO A 65 -15.86 -0.04 1.62
C PRO A 65 -15.84 -1.44 2.22
N TYR A 66 -16.63 -2.35 1.65
CA TYR A 66 -16.71 -3.73 2.10
C TYR A 66 -16.93 -4.67 0.92
N HIS A 67 -16.53 -5.92 1.12
CA HIS A 67 -16.80 -7.06 0.27
C HIS A 67 -17.93 -7.90 0.87
N GLN A 68 -18.82 -8.40 0.03
CA GLN A 68 -19.89 -9.30 0.47
C GLN A 68 -19.43 -10.75 0.30
N TRP A 69 -19.30 -11.48 1.41
CA TRP A 69 -18.90 -12.88 1.42
C TRP A 69 -19.91 -13.68 2.26
N GLY A 70 -20.63 -14.61 1.63
CA GLY A 70 -21.62 -15.45 2.32
C GLY A 70 -22.68 -14.64 3.06
N GLY A 71 -23.15 -13.52 2.48
CA GLY A 71 -24.13 -12.63 3.10
C GLY A 71 -23.59 -11.72 4.22
N SER A 72 -22.34 -11.90 4.62
CA SER A 72 -21.67 -11.07 5.63
C SER A 72 -20.73 -10.06 4.99
N ARG A 73 -20.59 -8.89 5.63
CA ARG A 73 -19.60 -7.88 5.23
C ARG A 73 -18.21 -8.29 5.70
N ARG A 74 -17.25 -8.22 4.78
CA ARG A 74 -15.82 -8.46 4.99
C ARG A 74 -15.03 -7.25 4.52
N TYR A 75 -13.91 -6.99 5.15
CA TYR A 75 -13.13 -5.78 4.95
C TYR A 75 -11.66 -6.15 4.77
N LEU A 76 -11.00 -5.56 3.78
CA LEU A 76 -9.55 -5.58 3.68
C LEU A 76 -9.01 -4.34 4.39
N PHE A 77 -8.03 -4.50 5.26
CA PHE A 77 -7.51 -3.40 6.06
C PHE A 77 -6.86 -2.32 5.17
N SER A 78 -6.14 -2.73 4.13
CA SER A 78 -5.53 -1.84 3.14
C SER A 78 -6.55 -0.94 2.44
N GLU A 79 -7.69 -1.49 2.02
CA GLU A 79 -8.76 -0.73 1.37
C GLU A 79 -9.43 0.24 2.34
N VAL A 80 -9.64 -0.20 3.59
CA VAL A 80 -10.19 0.67 4.64
C VAL A 80 -9.25 1.85 4.88
N GLN A 81 -7.94 1.59 4.99
CA GLN A 81 -6.94 2.63 5.17
C GLN A 81 -6.90 3.59 3.98
N ALA A 82 -6.84 3.07 2.75
CA ALA A 82 -6.87 3.87 1.54
C ALA A 82 -8.14 4.75 1.45
N TYR A 83 -9.27 4.22 1.88
CA TYR A 83 -10.51 4.99 1.95
C TYR A 83 -10.43 6.14 2.96
N LEU A 84 -9.90 5.90 4.16
CA LEU A 84 -9.76 6.94 5.20
C LEU A 84 -8.83 8.07 4.76
N GLU A 85 -7.80 7.76 3.97
CA GLU A 85 -6.88 8.76 3.41
C GLU A 85 -7.48 9.55 2.22
N SER A 86 -8.53 9.01 1.60
CA SER A 86 -9.13 9.56 0.38
C SER A 86 -9.90 10.86 0.59
N ALA A 87 -9.97 11.67 -0.48
CA ALA A 87 -10.83 12.86 -0.55
C ALA A 87 -12.33 12.54 -0.43
N ARG A 88 -12.73 11.28 -0.67
CA ARG A 88 -14.11 10.83 -0.50
C ARG A 88 -14.49 10.78 0.98
N PHE A 89 -13.59 10.27 1.83
CA PHE A 89 -13.83 10.25 3.28
C PHE A 89 -13.91 11.66 3.86
N ARG A 90 -13.02 12.57 3.46
CA ARG A 90 -13.06 13.97 3.91
C ARG A 90 -14.40 14.66 3.61
N ARG A 91 -14.94 14.45 2.41
CA ARG A 91 -16.28 14.94 2.03
C ARG A 91 -17.39 14.32 2.88
N GLN A 92 -17.30 13.02 3.18
CA GLN A 92 -18.26 12.35 4.04
C GLN A 92 -18.19 12.90 5.47
N GLN A 93 -16.99 13.17 5.98
CA GLN A 93 -16.78 13.72 7.31
C GLN A 93 -17.35 15.14 7.43
N SER A 94 -17.14 16.01 6.44
CA SER A 94 -17.73 17.36 6.44
C SER A 94 -19.26 17.32 6.41
N LEU A 95 -19.84 16.38 5.65
CA LEU A 95 -21.29 16.16 5.64
C LEU A 95 -21.82 15.68 7.00
N LEU A 96 -21.10 14.81 7.70
CA LEU A 96 -21.49 14.35 9.03
C LEU A 96 -21.42 15.50 10.05
N GLN A 97 -20.36 16.30 10.02
CA GLN A 97 -20.21 17.47 10.90
C GLN A 97 -21.32 18.51 10.67
N SER A 98 -21.67 18.80 9.41
CA SER A 98 -22.76 19.74 9.09
C SER A 98 -24.15 19.29 9.60
N LYS A 99 -24.33 17.97 9.81
CA LYS A 99 -25.60 17.41 10.30
C LYS A 99 -25.70 17.39 11.81
N GLU A 100 -24.59 17.38 12.54
CA GLU A 100 -24.57 17.41 14.01
C GLU A 100 -24.73 18.84 14.58
N VAL A 101 -24.66 19.88 13.73
CA VAL A 101 -24.83 21.30 14.12
C VAL A 101 -26.28 21.80 13.92
N ARG A 102 -27.26 20.89 13.84
CA ARG A 102 -28.70 21.21 13.80
C ARG A 102 -29.41 20.61 14.99
#